data_AF-A0A562YC34-F1
#
_entry.id   AF-A0A562YC34-F1
#
_cell.length_a   1.000
_cell.length_b   1.000
_cell.length_c   1.000
_cell.angle_alpha   90.00
_cell.angle_beta   90.00
_cell.angle_gamma   90.00
#
_symmetry.space_group_name_H-M   'P 1'
#
loop_
_entity.id
_entity.type
_entity.pdbx_description
1 polymer ?
#
loop_
_entity_poly.entity_id
_entity_poly.type
_entity_poly.pdbx_seq_one_letter_code
_entity_poly.pdbx_strand_id
1 'polypeptide(L)'
;MKKNKLHNIKNSGFKAPNQYFDTLEDHIINELKLKERSHTSGFKAPDNYFDSLEETILNKVSRESKPKVFELFSNKTIVYASSIAAAVLLLISLSLFDSKISFDDLDNETVENYLLYENIDSYEIASFLNEEDLKEENFVEFNIDEEVVEDYIFDNLDVEDLY
;
A
#
# COMPACT_ATOMS: atom_id res chain seq x y z
N MET A 1 27.22 -4.63 49.75
CA MET A 1 28.14 -5.31 48.80
C MET A 1 28.54 -6.65 49.41
N LYS A 2 28.25 -7.79 48.75
CA LYS A 2 28.58 -9.13 49.29
C LYS A 2 30.07 -9.43 49.04
N LYS A 3 30.81 -9.83 50.08
CA LYS A 3 32.22 -10.26 49.97
C LYS A 3 32.27 -11.65 49.33
N ASN A 4 32.85 -11.76 48.13
CA ASN A 4 32.98 -13.03 47.43
C ASN A 4 34.02 -13.93 48.13
N LYS A 5 33.70 -15.23 48.27
CA LYS A 5 34.49 -16.26 48.96
C LYS A 5 35.76 -16.63 48.17
N LEU A 6 36.76 -15.74 48.17
CA LEU A 6 38.02 -15.91 47.43
C LEU A 6 38.84 -17.16 47.85
N HIS A 7 38.53 -17.73 49.02
CA HIS A 7 39.36 -18.74 49.68
C HIS A 7 39.07 -20.17 49.18
N ASN A 8 38.01 -20.35 48.37
CA ASN A 8 37.62 -21.62 47.75
C ASN A 8 37.98 -21.71 46.25
N ILE A 9 38.67 -20.71 45.70
CA ILE A 9 39.05 -20.68 44.28
C ILE A 9 40.37 -21.45 44.12
N LYS A 10 40.28 -22.74 43.78
CA LYS A 10 41.46 -23.62 43.58
C LYS A 10 42.26 -23.31 42.32
N ASN A 11 41.60 -22.72 41.31
CA ASN A 11 42.21 -22.36 40.03
C ASN A 11 41.91 -20.88 39.75
N SER A 12 42.95 -20.08 39.52
CA SER A 12 42.84 -18.62 39.34
C SER A 12 42.04 -18.19 38.10
N GLY A 13 41.70 -19.12 37.20
CA GLY A 13 41.03 -18.86 35.92
C GLY A 13 41.96 -18.30 34.84
N PHE A 14 43.20 -17.94 35.21
CA PHE A 14 44.22 -17.47 34.28
C PHE A 14 45.10 -18.65 33.85
N LYS A 15 45.23 -18.85 32.55
CA LYS A 15 46.18 -19.78 31.95
C LYS A 15 47.12 -18.97 31.06
N ALA A 16 48.41 -19.28 31.13
CA ALA A 16 49.36 -18.75 30.15
C ALA A 16 49.02 -19.29 28.76
N PRO A 17 49.27 -18.53 27.69
CA PRO A 17 49.17 -19.03 26.33
C PRO A 17 50.00 -20.31 26.13
N ASN A 18 49.55 -21.18 25.22
CA ASN A 18 50.31 -22.36 24.85
C ASN A 18 51.72 -21.96 24.40
N GLN A 19 52.73 -22.71 24.86
CA GLN A 19 54.15 -22.50 24.51
C GLN A 19 54.76 -21.18 25.00
N TYR A 20 54.08 -20.40 25.85
CA TYR A 20 54.60 -19.13 26.39
C TYR A 20 55.98 -19.31 27.03
N PHE A 21 56.15 -20.31 27.90
CA PHE A 21 57.41 -20.58 28.58
C PHE A 21 58.45 -21.25 27.69
N ASP A 22 58.03 -21.99 26.67
CA ASP A 22 58.93 -22.67 25.73
C ASP A 22 59.69 -21.66 24.87
N THR A 23 59.07 -20.52 24.52
CA THR A 23 59.67 -19.47 23.68
C THR A 23 60.19 -18.26 24.46
N LEU A 24 59.99 -18.22 25.79
CA LEU A 24 60.28 -17.05 26.62
C LEU A 24 61.76 -16.67 26.58
N GLU A 25 62.64 -17.67 26.69
CA GLU A 25 64.09 -17.47 26.70
C GLU A 25 64.57 -16.87 25.37
N ASP A 26 64.14 -17.45 24.25
CA ASP A 26 64.47 -16.94 22.92
C ASP A 26 63.99 -15.51 22.72
N HIS A 27 62.78 -15.18 23.19
CA HIS A 27 62.26 -13.81 23.12
C HIS A 27 63.11 -12.82 23.91
N ILE A 28 63.48 -13.15 25.15
CA ILE A 28 64.30 -12.29 26.01
C ILE A 28 65.68 -12.07 25.39
N ILE A 29 66.34 -13.15 24.92
CA ILE A 29 67.67 -13.07 24.30
C ILE A 29 67.62 -12.25 23.02
N ASN A 30 66.59 -12.43 22.19
CA ASN A 30 66.43 -11.65 20.96
C ASN A 30 66.17 -10.18 21.25
N GLU A 31 65.36 -9.85 22.26
CA GLU A 31 65.11 -8.46 22.65
C GLU A 31 66.39 -7.78 23.19
N LEU A 32 67.21 -8.50 23.96
CA LEU A 32 68.50 -8.01 24.44
C LEU A 32 69.46 -7.76 23.27
N LYS A 33 69.61 -8.72 22.34
CA LYS A 33 70.43 -8.56 21.13
C LYS A 33 69.97 -7.38 20.26
N LEU A 34 68.66 -7.13 20.19
CA LEU A 34 68.10 -5.99 19.47
C LEU A 34 68.44 -4.67 20.16
N LYS A 35 68.31 -4.59 21.50
CA LYS A 35 68.66 -3.40 22.30
C LYS A 35 70.14 -3.08 22.29
N GLU A 36 71.01 -4.08 22.17
CA GLU A 36 72.47 -3.90 22.00
C GLU A 36 72.82 -3.33 20.62
N ARG A 37 72.04 -3.65 19.58
CA ARG A 37 72.30 -3.19 18.20
C ARG A 37 71.61 -1.87 17.86
N SER A 38 70.49 -1.56 18.49
CA SER A 38 69.74 -0.32 18.27
C SER A 38 69.26 0.26 19.60
N HIS A 39 69.83 1.40 19.97
CA HIS A 39 69.41 2.18 21.14
C HIS A 39 68.25 3.13 20.83
N THR A 40 67.84 3.23 19.58
CA THR A 40 66.76 4.12 19.14
C THR A 40 65.63 3.31 18.52
N SER A 41 64.41 3.83 18.67
CA SER A 41 63.17 3.26 18.14
C SER A 41 63.14 3.18 16.60
N GLY A 42 64.11 3.80 15.90
CA GLY A 42 64.12 3.94 14.44
C GLY A 42 63.07 4.91 13.88
N PHE A 43 61.96 5.08 14.60
CA PHE A 43 60.88 6.01 14.28
C PHE A 43 60.83 7.13 15.30
N LYS A 44 60.93 8.37 14.81
CA LYS A 44 60.65 9.58 15.58
C LYS A 44 59.35 10.17 15.06
N ALA A 45 58.49 10.61 15.96
CA ALA A 45 57.35 11.44 15.55
C ALA A 45 57.88 12.72 14.87
N PRO A 46 57.18 13.24 13.85
CA PRO A 46 57.50 14.54 13.28
C PRO A 46 57.57 15.61 14.38
N ASP A 47 58.43 16.59 14.19
CA ASP A 47 58.53 17.70 15.14
C ASP A 47 57.16 18.40 15.25
N ASN A 48 56.74 18.69 16.48
CA ASN A 48 55.46 19.31 16.83
C ASN A 48 54.19 18.51 16.43
N TYR A 49 54.32 17.20 16.21
CA TYR A 49 53.17 16.32 15.93
C TYR A 49 52.12 16.38 17.04
N PHE A 50 52.55 16.25 18.30
CA PHE A 50 51.62 16.23 19.43
C PHE A 50 51.05 17.62 19.76
N ASP A 51 51.77 18.70 19.41
CA ASP A 51 51.31 20.08 19.62
C ASP A 51 50.14 20.44 18.68
N SER A 52 50.10 19.87 17.47
CA SER A 52 49.06 20.12 16.45
C SER A 52 47.99 19.03 16.37
N LEU A 53 48.17 17.93 17.11
CA LEU A 53 47.27 16.76 17.07
C LEU A 53 45.85 17.11 17.52
N GLU A 54 45.73 17.83 18.64
CA GLU A 54 44.44 18.22 19.21
C GLU A 54 43.65 19.10 18.24
N GLU A 55 44.29 20.15 17.71
CA GLU A 55 43.69 21.05 16.73
C GLU A 55 43.29 20.31 15.45
N THR A 56 44.12 19.39 14.97
CA THR A 56 43.82 18.57 13.78
C THR A 56 42.60 17.70 14.00
N ILE A 57 42.45 17.08 15.17
CA ILE A 57 41.30 16.24 15.51
C ILE A 57 40.04 17.12 15.61
N LEU A 58 40.10 18.24 16.33
CA LEU A 58 38.98 19.16 16.47
C LEU A 58 38.50 19.67 15.11
N ASN A 59 39.42 20.12 14.25
CA ASN A 59 39.09 20.60 12.91
C ASN A 59 38.44 19.52 12.02
N LYS A 60 38.77 18.25 12.23
CA LYS A 60 38.24 17.14 11.44
C LYS A 60 36.85 16.71 11.92
N VAL A 61 36.58 16.82 13.22
CA VAL A 61 35.32 16.41 13.85
C VAL A 61 34.29 17.55 13.88
N SER A 62 34.73 18.80 14.06
CA SER A 62 33.87 19.99 14.07
C SER A 62 33.48 20.49 12.68
N ARG A 63 34.12 20.00 11.62
CA ARG A 63 33.61 20.19 10.26
C ARG A 63 32.35 19.36 10.10
N GLU A 64 31.20 19.99 10.36
CA GLU A 64 29.90 19.52 9.88
C GLU A 64 29.87 19.52 8.35
N SER A 65 30.60 18.59 7.71
CA SER A 65 30.26 18.22 6.34
C SER A 65 28.96 17.43 6.46
N LYS A 66 27.81 18.13 6.40
CA LYS A 66 26.53 17.48 6.20
C LYS A 66 26.71 16.51 5.02
N PRO A 67 26.46 15.21 5.19
CA PRO A 67 26.60 14.27 4.08
C PRO A 67 25.77 14.82 2.92
N LYS A 68 26.33 14.79 1.70
CA LYS A 68 25.63 15.21 0.50
C LYS A 68 24.50 14.21 0.23
N VAL A 69 23.36 14.44 0.88
CA VAL A 69 22.14 13.67 0.67
C VAL A 69 21.42 14.24 -0.54
N PHE A 70 20.93 13.36 -1.41
CA PHE A 70 20.00 13.72 -2.46
C PHE A 70 18.60 13.33 -2.00
N GLU A 71 17.62 14.20 -2.26
CA GLU A 71 16.22 13.89 -1.99
C GLU A 71 15.77 12.79 -2.95
N LEU A 72 15.25 11.68 -2.41
CA LEU A 72 14.85 10.51 -3.21
C LEU A 72 13.61 10.79 -4.08
N PHE A 73 12.72 11.68 -3.63
CA PHE A 73 11.52 12.09 -4.34
C PHE A 73 11.44 13.60 -4.43
N SER A 74 11.31 14.13 -5.65
CA SER A 74 11.08 15.54 -5.89
C SER A 74 9.60 15.80 -6.13
N ASN A 75 9.07 16.89 -5.56
CA ASN A 75 7.69 17.32 -5.84
C ASN A 75 7.44 17.49 -7.34
N LYS A 76 8.47 17.87 -8.13
CA LYS A 76 8.35 17.99 -9.58
C LYS A 76 8.04 16.66 -10.25
N THR A 77 8.75 15.59 -9.88
CA THR A 77 8.50 14.25 -10.43
C THR A 77 7.12 13.70 -10.06
N ILE A 78 6.62 14.02 -8.86
CA ILE A 78 5.28 13.63 -8.42
C ILE A 78 4.21 14.37 -9.23
N VAL A 79 4.38 15.68 -9.48
CA VAL A 79 3.45 16.48 -10.27
C VAL A 79 3.38 15.99 -11.73
N TYR A 80 4.53 15.68 -12.36
CA TYR A 80 4.54 15.13 -13.72
C TYR A 80 3.94 13.71 -13.79
N ALA A 81 4.23 12.85 -12.81
CA ALA A 81 3.63 11.51 -12.77
C ALA A 81 2.11 11.57 -12.57
N SER A 82 1.63 12.51 -11.76
CA SER A 82 0.20 12.74 -11.50
C SER A 82 -0.55 13.18 -12.75
N SER A 83 0.01 14.12 -13.54
CA SER A 83 -0.65 14.55 -14.79
C SER A 83 -0.73 13.44 -15.83
N ILE A 84 0.32 12.61 -15.96
CA ILE A 84 0.32 11.43 -16.83
C ILE A 84 -0.73 10.42 -16.36
N ALA A 85 -0.75 10.10 -15.06
CA ALA A 85 -1.74 9.17 -14.50
C ALA A 85 -3.18 9.67 -14.70
N ALA A 86 -3.44 10.96 -14.49
CA ALA A 86 -4.75 11.57 -14.71
C ALA A 86 -5.17 11.50 -16.19
N ALA A 87 -4.27 11.76 -17.13
CA ALA A 87 -4.55 11.64 -18.56
C ALA A 87 -4.84 10.19 -18.97
N VAL A 88 -4.10 9.22 -18.42
CA VAL A 88 -4.34 7.79 -18.64
C VAL A 88 -5.69 7.36 -18.07
N LEU A 89 -6.03 7.78 -16.85
CA LEU A 89 -7.34 7.51 -16.25
C LEU A 89 -8.49 8.13 -17.07
N LEU A 90 -8.30 9.36 -17.56
CA LEU A 90 -9.27 10.02 -18.42
C LEU A 90 -9.45 9.27 -19.75
N LEU A 91 -8.36 8.83 -20.37
CA LEU A 91 -8.37 8.03 -21.58
C LEU A 91 -9.09 6.69 -21.37
N ILE A 92 -8.78 5.98 -20.28
CA ILE A 92 -9.40 4.71 -19.92
C ILE A 92 -10.90 4.90 -19.69
N SER A 93 -11.29 5.92 -18.93
CA SER A 93 -12.70 6.25 -18.70
C SER A 93 -13.42 6.53 -20.02
N LEU A 94 -12.90 7.43 -20.86
CA LEU A 94 -13.56 7.77 -22.11
C LEU A 94 -13.62 6.59 -23.11
N SER A 95 -12.64 5.68 -23.08
CA SER A 95 -12.51 4.60 -24.06
C SER A 95 -13.20 3.29 -23.67
N LEU A 96 -13.46 3.05 -22.38
CA LEU A 96 -14.01 1.78 -21.90
C LEU A 96 -15.49 1.83 -21.51
N PHE A 97 -16.08 3.01 -21.36
CA PHE A 97 -17.52 3.18 -21.06
C PHE A 97 -18.35 3.35 -22.35
N ASP A 98 -18.19 2.45 -23.32
CA ASP A 98 -19.14 2.32 -24.45
C ASP A 98 -20.22 1.29 -24.08
N SER A 99 -20.97 1.59 -23.02
CA SER A 99 -22.17 0.82 -22.68
C SER A 99 -23.31 1.30 -23.58
N LYS A 100 -23.48 0.64 -24.73
CA LYS A 100 -24.70 0.77 -25.53
C LYS A 100 -25.85 0.19 -24.71
N ILE A 101 -26.58 1.06 -24.01
CA ILE A 101 -27.79 0.71 -23.27
C ILE A 101 -28.80 0.19 -24.30
N SER A 102 -29.23 -1.06 -24.15
CA SER A 102 -30.31 -1.66 -24.96
C SER A 102 -31.61 -1.69 -24.14
N PHE A 103 -32.75 -1.75 -24.83
CA PHE A 103 -34.02 -2.04 -24.17
C PHE A 103 -34.04 -3.45 -23.55
N ASP A 104 -33.20 -4.37 -24.04
CA ASP A 104 -33.05 -5.72 -23.48
C ASP A 104 -32.44 -5.73 -22.06
N ASP A 105 -31.81 -4.62 -21.65
CA ASP A 105 -31.21 -4.47 -20.33
C ASP A 105 -32.21 -3.95 -19.27
N LEU A 106 -33.44 -3.62 -19.69
CA LEU A 106 -34.50 -3.14 -18.78
C LEU A 106 -35.19 -4.32 -18.10
N ASP A 107 -35.38 -4.23 -16.80
CA ASP A 107 -36.25 -5.12 -16.05
C ASP A 107 -37.70 -4.62 -16.04
N ASN A 108 -38.63 -5.55 -15.81
CA ASN A 108 -40.06 -5.23 -15.78
C ASN A 108 -40.38 -4.17 -14.71
N GLU A 109 -39.73 -4.23 -13.55
CA GLU A 109 -39.93 -3.26 -12.47
C GLU A 109 -39.56 -1.84 -12.90
N THR A 110 -38.46 -1.63 -13.64
CA THR A 110 -38.11 -0.31 -14.15
C THR A 110 -39.14 0.18 -15.18
N VAL A 111 -39.62 -0.70 -16.05
CA VAL A 111 -40.63 -0.36 -17.07
C VAL A 111 -41.96 -0.01 -16.41
N GLU A 112 -42.43 -0.82 -15.47
CA GLU A 112 -43.67 -0.58 -14.71
C GLU A 112 -43.62 0.74 -13.96
N ASN A 113 -42.53 0.99 -13.23
CA ASN A 113 -42.34 2.26 -12.54
C ASN A 113 -42.35 3.45 -13.51
N TYR A 114 -41.69 3.33 -14.66
CA TYR A 114 -41.73 4.38 -15.68
C TYR A 114 -43.16 4.66 -16.14
N LEU A 115 -43.94 3.62 -16.46
CA LEU A 115 -45.33 3.77 -16.89
C LEU A 115 -46.24 4.35 -15.80
N LEU A 116 -45.99 4.05 -14.52
CA LEU A 116 -46.77 4.57 -13.39
C LEU A 116 -46.44 6.03 -13.03
N TYR A 117 -45.16 6.41 -13.15
CA TYR A 117 -44.71 7.76 -12.80
C TYR A 117 -44.89 8.75 -13.94
N GLU A 118 -44.78 8.30 -15.18
CA GLU A 118 -45.16 9.11 -16.32
C GLU A 118 -46.68 9.19 -16.45
N ASN A 119 -47.19 10.36 -16.81
CA ASN A 119 -48.63 10.56 -17.00
C ASN A 119 -49.04 10.09 -18.40
N ILE A 120 -48.77 8.82 -18.72
CA ILE A 120 -49.15 8.22 -20.00
C ILE A 120 -50.64 7.93 -19.95
N ASP A 121 -51.39 8.51 -20.88
CA ASP A 121 -52.84 8.31 -20.93
C ASP A 121 -53.20 6.94 -21.51
N SER A 122 -54.29 6.36 -21.03
CA SER A 122 -54.84 5.10 -21.56
C SER A 122 -55.07 5.13 -23.08
N TYR A 123 -55.42 6.28 -23.64
CA TYR A 123 -55.60 6.48 -25.07
C TYR A 123 -54.27 6.48 -25.84
N GLU A 124 -53.19 6.97 -25.22
CA GLU A 124 -51.85 6.88 -25.80
C GLU A 124 -51.40 5.43 -25.88
N ILE A 125 -51.60 4.65 -24.82
CA ILE A 125 -51.32 3.20 -24.81
C ILE A 125 -52.17 2.49 -25.88
N ALA A 126 -53.46 2.78 -25.93
CA ALA A 126 -54.38 2.20 -26.92
C ALA A 126 -53.98 2.53 -28.37
N SER A 127 -53.35 3.68 -28.62
CA SER A 127 -52.87 4.06 -29.94
C SER A 127 -51.72 3.19 -30.47
N PHE A 128 -51.02 2.49 -29.58
CA PHE A 128 -49.97 1.53 -29.94
C PHE A 128 -50.50 0.10 -30.15
N LEU A 129 -51.75 -0.19 -29.76
CA LEU A 129 -52.38 -1.49 -29.95
C LEU A 129 -53.07 -1.55 -31.31
N ASN A 130 -52.89 -2.66 -32.02
CA ASN A 130 -53.56 -2.94 -33.28
C ASN A 130 -54.59 -4.07 -33.14
N GLU A 131 -55.41 -4.27 -34.18
CA GLU A 131 -56.40 -5.36 -34.22
C GLU A 131 -55.78 -6.75 -34.02
N GLU A 132 -54.50 -6.93 -34.36
CA GLU A 132 -53.78 -8.18 -34.15
C GLU A 132 -53.42 -8.43 -32.68
N ASP A 133 -53.18 -7.36 -31.91
CA ASP A 133 -52.86 -7.42 -30.49
C ASP A 133 -54.12 -7.71 -29.66
N LEU A 134 -55.29 -7.27 -30.14
CA LEU A 134 -56.59 -7.43 -29.47
C LEU A 134 -57.31 -8.76 -29.79
N LYS A 135 -56.61 -9.73 -30.39
CA LYS A 135 -57.20 -11.05 -30.66
C LYS A 135 -57.37 -11.84 -29.37
N GLU A 136 -58.49 -12.56 -29.26
CA GLU A 136 -58.82 -13.42 -28.10
C GLU A 136 -57.68 -14.38 -27.76
N GLU A 137 -57.00 -14.93 -28.78
CA GLU A 137 -55.84 -15.84 -28.64
C GLU A 137 -54.70 -15.27 -27.79
N ASN A 138 -54.51 -13.95 -27.76
CA ASN A 138 -53.45 -13.29 -26.98
C ASN A 138 -53.81 -13.13 -25.49
N PHE A 139 -55.10 -13.28 -25.13
CA PHE A 139 -55.57 -13.16 -23.74
C PHE A 139 -55.73 -14.52 -23.06
N VAL A 140 -55.75 -15.62 -23.81
CA VAL A 140 -55.94 -16.99 -23.29
C VAL A 140 -54.79 -17.42 -22.36
N GLU A 141 -53.60 -16.83 -22.49
CA GLU A 141 -52.43 -17.17 -21.69
C GLU A 141 -52.37 -16.44 -20.33
N PHE A 142 -53.19 -15.39 -20.14
CA PHE A 142 -53.25 -14.65 -18.88
C PHE A 142 -54.20 -15.33 -17.89
N ASN A 143 -53.66 -16.08 -16.95
CA ASN A 143 -54.40 -16.58 -15.81
C ASN A 143 -54.51 -15.47 -14.75
N ILE A 144 -55.52 -14.61 -14.88
CA ILE A 144 -55.83 -13.57 -13.89
C ILE A 144 -56.66 -14.21 -12.78
N ASP A 145 -56.24 -14.04 -11.53
CA ASP A 145 -56.98 -14.56 -10.38
C ASP A 145 -58.39 -13.93 -10.29
N GLU A 146 -59.40 -14.77 -10.09
CA GLU A 146 -60.81 -14.36 -10.03
C GLU A 146 -61.07 -13.32 -8.92
N GLU A 147 -60.37 -13.45 -7.78
CA GLU A 147 -60.42 -12.48 -6.67
C GLU A 147 -59.98 -11.08 -7.11
N VAL A 148 -58.94 -10.98 -7.94
CA VAL A 148 -58.45 -9.68 -8.45
C VAL A 148 -59.45 -9.04 -9.41
N VAL A 149 -60.12 -9.86 -10.22
CA VAL A 149 -61.18 -9.39 -11.14
C VAL A 149 -62.41 -8.93 -10.36
N GLU A 150 -62.81 -9.68 -9.34
CA GLU A 150 -63.92 -9.35 -8.47
C GLU A 150 -63.68 -8.02 -7.75
N ASP A 151 -62.52 -7.86 -7.11
CA ASP A 151 -62.13 -6.62 -6.43
C ASP A 151 -62.12 -5.40 -7.38
N TYR A 152 -61.54 -5.56 -8.58
CA TYR A 152 -61.51 -4.46 -9.55
C TYR A 152 -62.92 -4.03 -9.97
N ILE A 153 -63.81 -4.99 -10.25
CA ILE A 153 -65.20 -4.70 -10.63
C ILE A 153 -65.93 -4.02 -9.48
N PHE A 154 -65.78 -4.50 -8.23
CA PHE A 154 -66.44 -3.86 -7.09
C PHE A 154 -65.93 -2.44 -6.81
N ASP A 155 -64.64 -2.19 -6.98
CA ASP A 155 -64.04 -0.88 -6.66
C ASP A 155 -64.23 0.17 -7.76
N ASN A 156 -64.42 -0.24 -9.03
CA ASN A 156 -64.43 0.67 -10.18
C ASN A 156 -65.70 0.65 -11.02
N LEU A 157 -66.60 -0.32 -10.81
CA LEU A 157 -67.84 -0.43 -11.58
C LEU A 157 -69.05 -0.36 -10.64
N ASP A 158 -69.87 0.67 -10.82
CA ASP A 158 -71.16 0.72 -10.15
C ASP A 158 -72.12 -0.26 -10.84
N VAL A 159 -72.90 -1.02 -10.05
CA VAL A 159 -73.85 -2.02 -10.56
C VAL A 159 -74.91 -1.40 -11.51
N GLU A 160 -75.13 -0.09 -11.40
CA GLU A 160 -76.01 0.68 -12.28
C GLU A 160 -75.45 0.84 -13.71
N ASP A 161 -74.13 0.75 -13.92
CA ASP A 161 -73.47 0.88 -15.24
C ASP A 161 -73.61 -0.39 -16.12
N LEU A 162 -74.08 -1.49 -15.53
CA LEU A 162 -74.27 -2.78 -16.19
C LEU A 162 -75.69 -2.99 -16.77
N TYR A 163 -76.57 -1.98 -16.70
CA TYR A 163 -77.97 -2.04 -17.14
C TYR A 163 -78.32 -1.06 -18.25
#